data_AF-A0A4Q3I5T4-F1
#
_entry.id   AF-A0A4Q3I5T4-F1
#
_cell.length_a   1.000
_cell.length_b   1.000
_cell.length_c   1.000
_cell.angle_alpha   90.00
_cell.angle_beta   90.00
_cell.angle_gamma   90.00
#
_symmetry.space_group_name_H-M   'P 1'
#
loop_
_entity.id
_entity.type
_entity.pdbx_description
1 polymer ?
#
loop_
_entity_poly.entity_id
_entity_poly.type
_entity_poly.pdbx_seq_one_letter_code
_entity_poly.pdbx_strand_id
1 'polypeptide(L)'
;MGHPAEHSAAEKTKGHGLFALALGSVGVVYGDIGTSPLYAFREALKPVAHDGVTQMEIISLISLMIWTLTIIVTFKYVLFLLRADNDGEGGTLSLLALMTKGACGHRAVLMLLGLIGAALFLGDAMITPALSVLSAVEGLKYVSPHFESAVLPISIAILVALFAIQSKGTGMVAKFFGPITAVWFLVMGGIGLVHIFDDL
;
A
#
# COMPACT_ATOMS: atom_id res chain seq x y z
N MET A 1 9.47 -39.18 -50.08
CA MET A 1 8.21 -39.37 -49.33
C MET A 1 8.57 -39.26 -47.85
N GLY A 2 8.18 -38.29 -47.05
CA GLY A 2 7.16 -37.26 -47.17
C GLY A 2 6.43 -37.16 -45.84
N HIS A 3 6.97 -36.40 -44.86
CA HIS A 3 6.27 -35.39 -44.05
C HIS A 3 7.07 -35.01 -42.77
N PRO A 4 7.33 -33.70 -42.56
CA PRO A 4 7.73 -33.11 -41.28
C PRO A 4 6.48 -32.51 -40.59
N ALA A 5 6.15 -32.89 -39.36
CA ALA A 5 5.06 -32.22 -38.61
C ALA A 5 5.00 -32.55 -37.11
N GLU A 6 6.03 -32.29 -36.30
CA GLU A 6 5.86 -32.26 -34.83
C GLU A 6 6.70 -31.17 -34.13
N HIS A 7 6.88 -30.03 -34.78
CA HIS A 7 7.46 -28.84 -34.14
C HIS A 7 6.50 -27.65 -34.25
N SER A 8 5.28 -27.77 -33.74
CA SER A 8 4.38 -26.61 -33.61
C SER A 8 3.22 -26.88 -32.65
N ALA A 9 3.47 -26.93 -31.34
CA ALA A 9 2.39 -26.90 -30.35
C ALA A 9 2.82 -26.36 -28.97
N ALA A 10 3.94 -25.64 -28.87
CA ALA A 10 4.45 -25.15 -27.58
C ALA A 10 4.73 -23.65 -27.57
N GLU A 11 3.86 -22.84 -28.19
CA GLU A 11 4.04 -21.38 -28.16
C GLU A 11 2.71 -20.61 -28.27
N LYS A 12 1.80 -20.78 -27.30
CA LYS A 12 0.63 -19.89 -27.22
C LYS A 12 0.09 -19.60 -25.80
N THR A 13 0.89 -19.81 -24.76
CA THR A 13 0.43 -19.67 -23.35
C THR A 13 1.39 -18.92 -22.43
N LYS A 14 2.23 -17.99 -22.94
CA LYS A 14 3.14 -17.18 -22.09
C LYS A 14 2.69 -15.73 -21.87
N GLY A 15 1.97 -15.12 -22.81
CA GLY A 15 1.58 -13.68 -22.74
C GLY A 15 0.53 -13.35 -21.68
N HIS A 16 -0.54 -14.13 -21.60
CA HIS A 16 -1.62 -13.90 -20.61
C HIS A 16 -1.18 -14.18 -19.17
N GLY A 17 -0.23 -15.10 -18.98
CA GLY A 17 0.32 -15.42 -17.66
C GLY A 17 1.14 -14.27 -17.09
N LEU A 18 2.04 -13.68 -17.89
CA LEU A 18 2.88 -12.57 -17.44
C LEU A 18 2.06 -11.31 -17.15
N PHE A 19 1.09 -10.97 -17.99
CA PHE A 19 0.22 -9.81 -17.74
C PHE A 19 -0.66 -10.01 -16.50
N ALA A 20 -1.25 -11.20 -16.32
CA ALA A 20 -2.04 -11.50 -15.13
C ALA A 20 -1.18 -11.51 -13.84
N LEU A 21 0.06 -12.00 -13.92
CA LEU A 21 1.01 -11.96 -12.81
C LEU A 21 1.47 -10.53 -12.50
N ALA A 22 1.76 -9.73 -13.52
CA ALA A 22 2.11 -8.31 -13.37
C ALA A 22 0.95 -7.52 -12.76
N LEU A 23 -0.28 -7.70 -13.26
CA LEU A 23 -1.47 -7.06 -12.72
C LEU A 23 -1.75 -7.49 -11.27
N GLY A 24 -1.56 -8.76 -10.96
CA GLY A 24 -1.63 -9.28 -9.59
C GLY A 24 -0.59 -8.65 -8.67
N SER A 25 0.68 -8.54 -9.10
CA SER A 25 1.74 -7.89 -8.32
C SER A 25 1.49 -6.39 -8.14
N VAL A 26 0.94 -5.73 -9.17
CA VAL A 26 0.62 -4.30 -9.08
C VAL A 26 -0.45 -4.08 -8.02
N GLY A 27 -1.52 -4.89 -8.00
CA GLY A 27 -2.56 -4.70 -7.01
C GLY A 27 -2.17 -5.05 -5.58
N VAL A 28 -1.30 -6.04 -5.40
CA VAL A 28 -0.80 -6.39 -4.07
C VAL A 28 0.16 -5.32 -3.54
N VAL A 29 1.08 -4.81 -4.36
CA VAL A 29 2.10 -3.85 -3.91
C VAL A 29 1.60 -2.41 -3.90
N TYR A 30 0.93 -1.98 -4.96
CA TYR A 30 0.44 -0.60 -5.07
C TYR A 30 -0.93 -0.38 -4.43
N GLY A 31 -1.66 -1.43 -4.05
CA GLY A 31 -2.92 -1.28 -3.31
C GLY A 31 -2.72 -0.57 -1.97
N ASP A 32 -1.70 -0.96 -1.22
CA ASP A 32 -1.35 -0.34 0.05
C ASP A 32 -0.82 1.09 -0.13
N ILE A 33 0.15 1.26 -1.03
CA ILE A 33 0.77 2.57 -1.32
C ILE A 33 -0.28 3.56 -1.85
N GLY A 34 -1.16 3.15 -2.75
CA GLY A 34 -2.11 4.03 -3.42
C GLY A 34 -3.32 4.41 -2.58
N THR A 35 -3.67 3.62 -1.56
CA THR A 35 -4.77 3.96 -0.63
C THR A 35 -4.29 4.79 0.56
N SER A 36 -2.99 4.74 0.86
CA SER A 36 -2.43 5.44 2.01
C SER A 36 -2.59 6.97 2.03
N PRO A 37 -2.50 7.70 0.90
CA PRO A 37 -2.75 9.14 0.88
C PRO A 37 -4.18 9.49 1.26
N LEU A 38 -5.17 8.64 0.97
CA LEU A 38 -6.57 8.98 1.18
C LEU A 38 -6.94 8.99 2.67
N TYR A 39 -6.51 7.97 3.41
CA TYR A 39 -6.73 7.97 4.86
C TYR A 39 -5.86 9.04 5.54
N ALA A 40 -4.62 9.25 5.08
CA ALA A 40 -3.74 10.26 5.66
C ALA A 40 -4.31 11.68 5.46
N PHE A 41 -4.78 11.99 4.26
CA PHE A 41 -5.45 13.24 3.94
C PHE A 41 -6.70 13.42 4.80
N ARG A 42 -7.53 12.38 4.89
CA ARG A 42 -8.75 12.41 5.72
C ARG A 42 -8.46 12.63 7.20
N GLU A 43 -7.48 11.94 7.75
CA GLU A 43 -7.11 12.05 9.16
C GLU A 43 -6.53 13.43 9.46
N ALA A 44 -5.72 13.97 8.56
CA ALA A 44 -5.17 15.31 8.68
C ALA A 44 -6.23 16.43 8.54
N LEU A 45 -7.35 16.16 7.85
CA LEU A 45 -8.47 17.09 7.77
C LEU A 45 -9.35 17.11 9.03
N LYS A 46 -9.41 16.04 9.83
CA LYS A 46 -10.29 15.97 11.02
C LYS A 46 -10.10 17.14 12.00
N PRO A 47 -8.86 17.56 12.35
CA PRO A 47 -8.65 18.69 13.25
C PRO A 47 -9.04 20.04 12.65
N VAL A 48 -8.98 20.17 11.32
CA VAL A 48 -9.18 21.44 10.59
C VAL A 48 -10.65 21.60 10.16
N ALA A 49 -11.38 20.50 10.01
CA ALA A 49 -12.77 20.49 9.58
C ALA A 49 -13.78 21.06 10.61
N HIS A 50 -13.33 21.43 11.83
CA HIS A 50 -14.21 21.95 12.87
C HIS A 50 -14.81 23.33 12.56
N ASP A 51 -14.07 24.21 11.89
CA ASP A 51 -14.50 25.58 11.55
C ASP A 51 -14.91 25.76 10.08
N GLY A 52 -15.02 24.65 9.34
CA GLY A 52 -15.28 24.60 7.91
C GLY A 52 -13.98 24.45 7.10
N VAL A 53 -14.02 23.61 6.06
CA VAL A 53 -12.83 23.33 5.24
C VAL A 53 -12.67 24.44 4.22
N THR A 54 -11.62 25.25 4.36
CA THR A 54 -11.30 26.30 3.39
C THR A 54 -10.42 25.75 2.26
N GLN A 55 -10.52 26.34 1.06
CA GLN A 55 -9.70 25.95 -0.09
C GLN A 55 -8.20 26.06 0.20
N MET A 56 -7.78 27.07 0.97
CA MET A 56 -6.37 27.26 1.35
C MET A 56 -5.85 26.12 2.23
N GLU A 57 -6.67 25.58 3.13
CA GLU A 57 -6.28 24.45 3.98
C GLU A 57 -6.09 23.18 3.15
N ILE A 58 -7.01 22.89 2.22
CA ILE A 58 -6.90 21.73 1.31
C ILE A 58 -5.61 21.81 0.50
N ILE A 59 -5.33 22.96 -0.13
CA ILE A 59 -4.14 23.14 -0.96
C ILE A 59 -2.87 23.01 -0.12
N SER A 60 -2.86 23.58 1.09
CA SER A 60 -1.72 23.48 2.01
C SER A 60 -1.45 22.03 2.42
N LEU A 61 -2.50 21.27 2.71
CA LEU A 61 -2.40 19.88 3.12
C LEU A 61 -1.91 18.99 1.97
N ILE A 62 -2.48 19.15 0.76
CA ILE A 62 -2.04 18.42 -0.43
C ILE A 62 -0.58 18.75 -0.76
N SER A 63 -0.20 20.03 -0.74
CA SER A 63 1.19 20.46 -0.98
C SER A 63 2.14 19.84 0.04
N LEU A 64 1.80 19.89 1.33
CA LEU A 64 2.61 19.29 2.40
C LEU A 64 2.75 17.79 2.22
N MET A 65 1.68 17.08 1.86
CA MET A 65 1.74 15.65 1.56
C MET A 65 2.66 15.35 0.38
N ILE A 66 2.54 16.07 -0.73
CA ILE A 66 3.38 15.88 -1.92
C ILE A 66 4.86 16.08 -1.57
N TRP A 67 5.20 17.18 -0.90
CA TRP A 67 6.58 17.48 -0.52
C TRP A 67 7.12 16.48 0.49
N THR A 68 6.33 16.10 1.49
CA THR A 68 6.73 15.14 2.51
C THR A 68 7.00 13.76 1.90
N LEU A 69 6.08 13.26 1.05
CA LEU A 69 6.29 11.98 0.35
C LEU A 69 7.51 12.04 -0.57
N THR A 70 7.68 13.12 -1.33
CA THR A 70 8.83 13.30 -2.23
C THR A 70 10.15 13.30 -1.45
N ILE A 71 10.24 14.07 -0.36
CA ILE A 71 11.45 14.17 0.46
C ILE A 71 11.73 12.83 1.16
N ILE A 72 10.72 12.19 1.77
CA ILE A 72 10.90 10.92 2.46
C ILE A 72 11.32 9.83 1.47
N VAL A 73 10.62 9.67 0.34
CA VAL A 73 10.96 8.65 -0.66
C VAL A 73 12.35 8.90 -1.22
N THR A 74 12.68 10.14 -1.59
CA THR A 74 13.99 10.45 -2.17
C THR A 74 15.12 10.29 -1.14
N PHE A 75 15.00 10.90 0.02
CA PHE A 75 16.09 10.92 0.99
C PHE A 75 16.18 9.60 1.78
N LYS A 76 15.11 9.19 2.47
CA LYS A 76 15.12 7.99 3.31
C LYS A 76 15.26 6.71 2.48
N TYR A 77 14.48 6.57 1.41
CA TYR A 77 14.44 5.31 0.66
C TYR A 77 15.48 5.26 -0.45
N VAL A 78 15.53 6.26 -1.34
CA VAL A 78 16.47 6.21 -2.48
C VAL A 78 17.92 6.46 -2.06
N LEU A 79 18.20 7.49 -1.26
CA LEU A 79 19.59 7.83 -0.91
C LEU A 79 20.19 6.97 0.20
N PHE A 80 19.40 6.55 1.19
CA PHE A 80 19.89 5.72 2.30
C PHE A 80 19.63 4.23 2.08
N LEU A 81 18.38 3.83 1.86
CA LEU A 81 18.03 2.40 1.84
C LEU A 81 18.61 1.67 0.62
N LEU A 82 18.51 2.24 -0.58
CA LEU A 82 19.11 1.63 -1.78
C LEU A 82 20.64 1.72 -1.81
N ARG A 83 21.24 2.57 -0.95
CA ARG A 83 22.69 2.78 -0.88
C ARG A 83 23.35 1.99 0.24
N ALA A 84 22.59 1.60 1.26
CA ALA A 84 22.97 0.65 2.29
C ALA A 84 22.77 -0.80 1.81
N ASP A 85 23.35 -1.09 0.64
CA ASP A 85 23.41 -2.44 0.07
C ASP A 85 24.72 -3.10 0.52
N ASN A 86 24.66 -4.34 0.96
CA ASN A 86 25.82 -5.10 1.40
C ASN A 86 25.95 -6.37 0.55
N ASP A 87 26.74 -6.27 -0.52
CA ASP A 87 27.01 -7.38 -1.45
C ASP A 87 25.75 -7.98 -2.10
N GLY A 88 24.75 -7.15 -2.44
CA GLY A 88 23.62 -7.55 -3.29
C GLY A 88 22.41 -8.13 -2.55
N GLU A 89 22.42 -8.18 -1.22
CA GLU A 89 21.22 -8.38 -0.40
C GLU A 89 20.77 -7.04 0.18
N GLY A 90 19.99 -6.28 -0.59
CA GLY A 90 19.42 -5.02 -0.13
C GLY A 90 18.30 -5.22 0.90
N GLY A 91 18.33 -4.45 2.00
CA GLY A 91 17.20 -4.35 2.91
C GLY A 91 17.55 -4.15 4.39
N THR A 92 16.56 -3.71 5.15
CA THR A 92 16.64 -3.58 6.62
C THR A 92 16.93 -4.92 7.31
N LEU A 93 16.55 -6.05 6.69
CA LEU A 93 16.81 -7.41 7.17
C LEU A 93 18.27 -7.84 7.00
N SER A 94 18.94 -7.44 5.91
CA SER A 94 20.36 -7.71 5.67
C SER A 94 21.25 -6.93 6.64
N LEU A 95 20.89 -5.67 6.93
CA LEU A 95 21.53 -4.86 7.97
C LEU A 95 21.34 -5.47 9.36
N LEU A 96 20.16 -6.02 9.66
CA LEU A 96 19.90 -6.74 10.92
C LEU A 96 20.75 -8.03 11.03
N ALA A 97 20.93 -8.75 9.91
CA ALA A 97 21.73 -9.96 9.81
C ALA A 97 23.25 -9.71 9.90
N LEU A 98 23.74 -8.58 9.36
CA LEU A 98 25.13 -8.16 9.47
C LEU A 98 25.49 -7.64 10.86
N MET A 99 24.58 -6.88 11.48
CA MET A 99 24.73 -6.42 12.86
C MET A 99 24.82 -7.59 13.86
N THR A 100 24.10 -8.68 13.61
CA THR A 100 24.12 -9.88 14.47
C THR A 100 25.33 -10.79 14.23
N LYS A 101 25.94 -10.74 13.03
CA LYS A 101 27.15 -11.54 12.69
C LYS A 101 28.48 -10.85 13.05
N GLY A 102 28.55 -9.52 13.07
CA GLY A 102 29.82 -8.78 13.26
C GLY A 102 30.11 -8.22 14.67
N ALA A 103 29.13 -8.21 15.58
CA ALA A 103 29.25 -7.46 16.83
C ALA A 103 29.76 -8.30 18.03
N CYS A 104 31.08 -8.49 18.10
CA CYS A 104 31.75 -8.89 19.35
C CYS A 104 31.74 -7.71 20.35
N GLY A 105 30.68 -7.58 21.15
CA GLY A 105 30.65 -6.68 22.32
C GLY A 105 29.32 -5.95 22.58
N HIS A 106 28.55 -5.61 21.54
CA HIS A 106 27.30 -4.82 21.65
C HIS A 106 26.03 -5.63 21.32
N ARG A 107 26.14 -6.96 21.36
CA ARG A 107 25.10 -7.90 20.90
C ARG A 107 23.75 -7.68 21.59
N ALA A 108 23.75 -7.36 22.89
CA ALA A 108 22.52 -7.08 23.65
C ALA A 108 21.80 -5.80 23.18
N VAL A 109 22.55 -4.72 22.91
CA VAL A 109 21.98 -3.46 22.41
C VAL A 109 21.43 -3.64 20.99
N LEU A 110 22.13 -4.38 20.14
CA LEU A 110 21.70 -4.66 18.77
C LEU A 110 20.47 -5.58 18.74
N MET A 111 20.41 -6.58 19.62
CA MET A 111 19.21 -7.41 19.80
C MET A 111 18.02 -6.59 20.28
N LEU A 112 18.23 -5.68 21.25
CA LEU A 112 17.17 -4.79 21.73
C LEU A 112 16.66 -3.87 20.61
N LEU A 113 17.58 -3.27 19.83
CA LEU A 113 17.23 -2.40 18.72
C LEU A 113 16.47 -3.17 17.62
N GLY A 114 16.89 -4.40 17.32
CA GLY A 114 16.20 -5.28 16.39
C GLY A 114 14.83 -5.72 16.87
N LEU A 115 14.67 -6.00 18.16
CA LEU A 115 13.38 -6.32 18.77
C LEU A 115 12.42 -5.14 18.71
N ILE A 116 12.91 -3.92 19.01
CA ILE A 116 12.14 -2.69 18.88
C ILE A 116 11.73 -2.47 17.43
N GLY A 117 12.66 -2.63 16.47
CA GLY A 117 12.37 -2.50 15.05
C GLY A 117 11.31 -3.50 14.56
N ALA A 118 11.43 -4.77 14.97
CA ALA A 118 10.44 -5.80 14.64
C ALA A 118 9.06 -5.51 15.26
N ALA A 119 9.02 -5.02 16.50
CA ALA A 119 7.77 -4.64 17.16
C ALA A 119 7.08 -3.44 16.47
N LEU A 120 7.85 -2.43 16.08
CA LEU A 120 7.34 -1.28 15.32
C LEU A 120 6.82 -1.69 13.95
N PHE A 121 7.53 -2.59 13.25
CA PHE A 121 7.08 -3.13 11.96
C PHE A 121 5.80 -3.96 12.10
N LEU A 122 5.69 -4.79 13.13
CA LEU A 122 4.47 -5.55 13.41
C LEU A 122 3.29 -4.62 13.73
N GLY A 123 3.54 -3.54 14.49
CA GLY A 123 2.56 -2.51 14.77
C GLY A 123 2.02 -1.85 13.51
N ASP A 124 2.91 -1.42 12.61
CA ASP A 124 2.55 -0.81 11.33
C ASP A 124 1.71 -1.77 10.46
N ALA A 125 2.16 -3.03 10.34
CA ALA A 125 1.44 -4.07 9.60
C ALA A 125 0.03 -4.37 10.15
N MET A 126 -0.20 -4.17 11.45
CA MET A 126 -1.53 -4.34 12.07
C MET A 126 -2.42 -3.11 11.93
N ILE A 127 -1.85 -1.90 11.99
CA ILE A 127 -2.60 -0.64 11.98
C ILE A 127 -3.15 -0.33 10.59
N THR A 128 -2.38 -0.56 9.53
CA THR A 128 -2.75 -0.15 8.17
C THR A 128 -4.05 -0.78 7.65
N PRO A 129 -4.31 -2.09 7.79
CA PRO A 129 -5.60 -2.67 7.39
C PRO A 129 -6.78 -2.09 8.17
N ALA A 130 -6.59 -1.80 9.47
CA ALA A 130 -7.64 -1.24 10.31
C ALA A 130 -7.97 0.21 9.91
N LEU A 131 -6.96 1.06 9.74
CA LEU A 131 -7.13 2.45 9.33
C LEU A 131 -7.71 2.58 7.93
N SER A 132 -7.23 1.78 6.98
CA SER A 132 -7.71 1.82 5.59
C SER A 132 -9.19 1.42 5.50
N VAL A 133 -9.61 0.32 6.15
CA VAL A 133 -11.02 -0.11 6.16
C VAL A 133 -11.89 0.89 6.91
N LEU A 134 -11.46 1.37 8.09
CA LEU A 134 -12.23 2.35 8.85
C LEU A 134 -12.44 3.64 8.05
N SER A 135 -11.37 4.16 7.43
CA SER A 135 -11.43 5.40 6.63
C SER A 135 -12.33 5.27 5.40
N ALA A 136 -12.35 4.08 4.78
CA ALA A 136 -13.26 3.77 3.68
C ALA A 136 -14.73 3.72 4.15
N VAL A 137 -15.02 3.05 5.26
CA VAL A 137 -16.39 2.93 5.80
C VAL A 137 -16.89 4.27 6.37
N GLU A 138 -16.01 5.08 6.96
CA GLU A 138 -16.34 6.45 7.35
C GLU A 138 -16.76 7.31 6.14
N GLY A 139 -16.41 6.91 4.91
CA GLY A 139 -16.87 7.57 3.69
C GLY A 139 -18.38 7.55 3.54
N LEU A 140 -19.05 6.53 4.08
CA LEU A 140 -20.51 6.42 4.04
C LEU A 140 -21.22 7.50 4.87
N LYS A 141 -20.53 8.14 5.84
CA LYS A 141 -21.08 9.24 6.64
C LYS A 141 -21.48 10.43 5.75
N TYR A 142 -20.79 10.65 4.62
CA TYR A 142 -21.11 11.72 3.68
C TYR A 142 -22.39 11.47 2.87
N VAL A 143 -22.87 10.23 2.80
CA VAL A 143 -24.10 9.86 2.06
C VAL A 143 -25.32 9.87 2.98
N SER A 144 -25.18 9.41 4.24
CA SER A 144 -26.24 9.52 5.24
C SER A 144 -25.69 9.53 6.68
N PRO A 145 -26.11 10.48 7.54
CA PRO A 145 -25.71 10.54 8.94
C PRO A 145 -26.13 9.31 9.77
N HIS A 146 -27.12 8.54 9.30
CA HIS A 146 -27.61 7.35 10.02
C HIS A 146 -26.56 6.21 10.08
N PHE A 147 -25.52 6.26 9.24
CA PHE A 147 -24.45 5.28 9.25
C PHE A 147 -23.39 5.52 10.34
N GLU A 148 -23.41 6.63 11.07
CA GLU A 148 -22.39 6.94 12.08
C GLU A 148 -22.24 5.86 13.15
N SER A 149 -23.36 5.36 13.69
CA SER A 149 -23.35 4.28 14.68
C SER A 149 -23.02 2.90 14.08
N ALA A 150 -23.17 2.75 12.76
CA ALA A 150 -22.92 1.50 12.05
C ALA A 150 -21.49 1.37 11.51
N VAL A 151 -20.70 2.46 11.48
CA VAL A 151 -19.35 2.45 10.90
C VAL A 151 -18.43 1.43 11.59
N LEU A 152 -18.38 1.45 12.92
CA LEU A 152 -17.50 0.55 13.68
C LEU A 152 -17.93 -0.92 13.50
N PRO A 153 -19.22 -1.31 13.67
CA PRO A 153 -19.67 -2.67 13.38
C PRO A 153 -19.38 -3.15 11.96
N ILE A 154 -19.61 -2.30 10.95
CA ILE A 154 -19.37 -2.63 9.54
C ILE A 154 -17.87 -2.85 9.30
N SER A 155 -17.02 -1.98 9.85
CA SER A 155 -15.56 -2.11 9.71
C SER A 155 -15.05 -3.42 10.33
N ILE A 156 -15.53 -3.78 11.52
CA ILE A 156 -15.20 -5.06 12.17
C ILE A 156 -15.68 -6.23 11.32
N ALA A 157 -16.91 -6.19 10.81
CA ALA A 157 -17.46 -7.25 9.96
C ALA A 157 -16.64 -7.43 8.67
N ILE A 158 -16.24 -6.33 8.02
CA ILE A 158 -15.38 -6.35 6.83
C ILE A 158 -14.01 -6.96 7.16
N LEU A 159 -13.37 -6.51 8.25
CA LEU A 159 -12.08 -7.06 8.66
C LEU A 159 -12.18 -8.57 8.93
N VAL A 160 -13.15 -9.01 9.73
CA VAL A 160 -13.36 -10.44 10.02
C VAL A 160 -13.58 -11.23 8.73
N ALA A 161 -14.39 -10.74 7.80
CA ALA A 161 -14.63 -11.39 6.52
C ALA A 161 -13.36 -11.47 5.65
N LEU A 162 -12.61 -10.37 5.54
CA LEU A 162 -11.36 -10.32 4.77
C LEU A 162 -10.31 -11.28 5.34
N PHE A 163 -10.08 -11.27 6.65
CA PHE A 163 -9.15 -12.18 7.32
C PHE A 163 -9.60 -13.64 7.24
N ALA A 164 -10.92 -13.91 7.33
CA ALA A 164 -11.46 -15.26 7.15
C ALA A 164 -11.23 -15.79 5.72
N ILE A 165 -11.34 -14.94 4.69
CA ILE A 165 -11.06 -15.33 3.30
C ILE A 165 -9.54 -15.52 3.09
N GLN A 166 -8.70 -14.64 3.64
CA GLN A 166 -7.24 -14.74 3.56
C GLN A 166 -6.71 -16.04 4.19
N SER A 167 -7.36 -16.55 5.24
CA SER A 167 -6.98 -17.83 5.88
C SER A 167 -7.01 -19.04 4.94
N LYS A 168 -7.77 -18.96 3.83
CA LYS A 168 -7.89 -20.03 2.82
C LYS A 168 -6.86 -19.93 1.69
N GLY A 169 -5.99 -18.92 1.72
CA GLY A 169 -4.89 -18.73 0.78
C GLY A 169 -4.82 -17.31 0.21
N THR A 170 -3.65 -16.69 0.30
CA THR A 170 -3.36 -15.34 -0.19
C THR A 170 -3.40 -15.23 -1.72
N GLY A 171 -3.14 -16.33 -2.43
CA GLY A 171 -3.13 -16.36 -3.90
C GLY A 171 -4.49 -16.14 -4.56
N MET A 172 -5.59 -16.50 -3.89
CA MET A 172 -6.95 -16.23 -4.39
C MET A 172 -7.29 -14.75 -4.25
N VAL A 173 -6.95 -14.15 -3.10
CA VAL A 173 -7.17 -12.73 -2.80
C VAL A 173 -6.38 -11.84 -3.76
N ALA A 174 -5.10 -12.16 -4.00
CA ALA A 174 -4.24 -11.41 -4.92
C ALA A 174 -4.80 -11.31 -6.35
N LYS A 175 -5.48 -12.36 -6.85
CA LYS A 175 -6.11 -12.35 -8.19
C LYS A 175 -7.27 -11.38 -8.31
N PHE A 176 -8.02 -11.15 -7.23
CA PHE A 176 -9.13 -10.17 -7.23
C PHE A 176 -8.64 -8.76 -6.96
N PHE A 177 -7.62 -8.59 -6.11
CA PHE A 177 -7.09 -7.27 -5.76
C PHE A 177 -6.41 -6.57 -6.94
N GLY A 178 -5.75 -7.31 -7.84
CA GLY A 178 -5.14 -6.76 -9.08
C GLY A 178 -6.12 -5.93 -9.93
N PRO A 179 -7.22 -6.52 -10.44
CA PRO A 179 -8.22 -5.79 -11.21
C PRO A 179 -8.88 -4.65 -10.43
N ILE A 180 -9.20 -4.84 -9.14
CA ILE A 180 -9.86 -3.82 -8.32
C ILE A 180 -8.98 -2.58 -8.17
N THR A 181 -7.70 -2.77 -7.86
CA THR A 181 -6.73 -1.66 -7.73
C THR A 181 -6.46 -0.99 -9.07
N ALA A 182 -6.43 -1.73 -10.18
CA ALA A 182 -6.31 -1.14 -11.50
C ALA A 182 -7.51 -0.23 -11.82
N VAL A 183 -8.73 -0.70 -11.56
CA VAL A 183 -9.95 0.12 -11.70
C VAL A 183 -9.89 1.34 -10.77
N TRP A 184 -9.46 1.16 -9.52
CA TRP A 184 -9.28 2.25 -8.56
C TRP A 184 -8.34 3.35 -9.11
N PHE A 185 -7.16 2.98 -9.60
CA PHE A 185 -6.21 3.94 -10.17
C PHE A 185 -6.73 4.60 -11.44
N LEU A 186 -7.44 3.87 -12.29
CA LEU A 186 -8.07 4.43 -13.49
C LEU A 186 -9.16 5.45 -13.13
N VAL A 187 -9.96 5.18 -12.11
CA VAL A 187 -10.99 6.11 -11.62
C VAL A 187 -10.34 7.36 -11.03
N MET A 188 -9.35 7.21 -10.15
CA MET A 188 -8.64 8.35 -9.55
C MET A 188 -7.92 9.19 -10.61
N GLY A 189 -7.22 8.55 -11.54
CA GLY A 189 -6.55 9.23 -12.65
C GLY A 189 -7.54 9.93 -13.58
N GLY A 190 -8.66 9.30 -13.91
CA GLY A 190 -9.71 9.87 -14.74
C GLY A 190 -10.38 11.08 -14.09
N ILE A 191 -10.77 10.98 -12.82
CA ILE A 191 -11.36 12.10 -12.05
C ILE A 191 -10.35 13.24 -11.94
N GLY A 192 -9.08 12.93 -11.63
CA GLY A 192 -8.02 13.94 -11.55
C GLY A 192 -7.80 14.67 -12.87
N LEU A 193 -7.81 13.96 -14.00
CA LEU A 193 -7.70 14.57 -15.33
C LEU A 193 -8.87 15.51 -15.63
N VAL A 194 -10.11 15.13 -15.29
CA VAL A 194 -11.28 15.99 -15.49
C VAL A 194 -11.13 17.29 -14.69
N HIS A 195 -10.73 17.21 -13.42
CA HIS A 195 -10.62 18.39 -12.57
C HIS A 195 -9.45 19.32 -12.92
N ILE A 196 -8.41 18.83 -13.64
CA ILE A 196 -7.35 19.72 -14.17
C ILE A 196 -7.93 20.70 -15.20
N PHE A 197 -8.99 20.32 -15.92
CA PHE A 197 -9.64 21.18 -16.90
C PHE A 197 -10.68 22.12 -16.28
N ASP A 198 -11.09 21.92 -15.02
CA ASP A 198 -12.08 22.77 -14.36
C ASP A 198 -11.50 24.15 -13.97
N ASP A 199 -10.18 24.25 -13.80
CA ASP A 199 -9.44 25.47 -13.40
C ASP A 199 -8.71 26.16 -14.58
N LEU A 200 -8.96 25.73 -15.83
CA LEU A 200 -8.40 26.29 -17.07
C LEU A 200 -9.41 27.19 -17.79
#